data_AF-A0A256W611-F1
#
_entry.id   AF-A0A256W611-F1
#
_cell.length_a   1.000
_cell.length_b   1.000
_cell.length_c   1.000
_cell.angle_alpha   90.00
_cell.angle_beta   90.00
_cell.angle_gamma   90.00
#
_symmetry.space_group_name_H-M   'P 1'
#
loop_
_entity.id
_entity.type
_entity.pdbx_description
1 polymer ?
#
loop_
_entity_poly.entity_id
_entity_poly.type
_entity_poly.pdbx_seq_one_letter_code
_entity_poly.pdbx_strand_id
1 'polypeptide(L)'
;MAKYDLQFDLIAKLVFALLPIKPPYRLSMDRTNWKFGSKNINILVLAVTYKGIAFPILFKVEPRAGNSSTQQRIDIINNYIIPN
;
A
#
# COMPACT_ATOMS: atom_id res chain seq x y z
N MET A 1 -16.74 -9.60 19.92
CA MET A 1 -15.48 -9.08 19.37
C MET A 1 -15.56 -7.57 19.35
N ALA A 2 -14.60 -6.87 19.97
CA ALA A 2 -14.51 -5.42 19.82
C ALA A 2 -14.24 -5.10 18.34
N LYS A 3 -15.09 -4.30 17.71
CA LYS A 3 -14.81 -3.75 16.38
C LYS A 3 -13.77 -2.66 16.56
N TYR A 4 -12.53 -2.95 16.18
CA TYR A 4 -11.47 -1.97 16.10
C TYR A 4 -11.33 -1.56 14.63
N ASP A 5 -11.69 -0.32 14.34
CA ASP A 5 -11.54 0.26 13.02
C ASP A 5 -10.15 0.91 12.93
N LEU A 6 -9.22 0.21 12.30
CA LEU A 6 -7.87 0.71 12.14
C LEU A 6 -7.83 1.72 10.99
N GLN A 7 -7.63 2.99 11.31
CA GLN A 7 -7.54 4.07 10.32
C GLN A 7 -6.20 4.02 9.55
N PHE A 8 -6.18 3.26 8.46
CA PHE A 8 -4.99 3.08 7.63
C PHE A 8 -4.43 4.41 7.08
N ASP A 9 -5.27 5.39 6.78
CA ASP A 9 -4.82 6.71 6.31
C ASP A 9 -4.00 7.46 7.37
N LEU A 10 -4.35 7.30 8.65
CA LEU A 10 -3.63 7.94 9.75
C LEU A 10 -2.27 7.28 9.96
N ILE A 11 -2.21 5.95 9.85
CA ILE A 11 -0.94 5.21 9.87
C ILE A 11 -0.06 5.62 8.69
N ALA A 12 -0.63 5.71 7.48
CA ALA A 12 0.11 6.12 6.28
C ALA A 12 0.74 7.51 6.46
N LYS A 13 -0.04 8.48 6.95
CA LYS A 13 0.44 9.84 7.26
C LYS A 13 1.52 9.83 8.34
N LEU A 14 1.36 9.02 9.38
CA LEU A 14 2.36 8.89 10.44
C LEU A 14 3.67 8.30 9.92
N VAL A 15 3.62 7.16 9.21
CA VAL A 15 4.79 6.53 8.62
C VAL A 15 5.50 7.52 7.70
N PHE A 16 4.75 8.21 6.84
CA PHE A 16 5.31 9.21 5.94
C PHE A 16 5.97 10.38 6.67
N ALA A 17 5.33 10.90 7.73
CA ALA A 17 5.86 12.01 8.53
C ALA A 17 7.17 11.66 9.27
N LEU A 18 7.37 10.38 9.61
CA LEU A 18 8.58 9.88 10.25
C LEU A 18 9.74 9.67 9.26
N LEU A 19 9.49 9.65 7.95
CA LEU A 19 10.54 9.46 6.96
C LEU A 19 11.36 10.74 6.78
N PRO A 20 12.70 10.69 6.90
CA PRO A 20 13.57 11.85 6.70
C PRO A 20 13.81 12.10 5.20
N ILE A 21 12.74 12.37 4.45
CA ILE A 21 12.72 12.48 3.00
C ILE A 21 12.15 13.82 2.53
N LYS A 22 12.67 14.31 1.40
CA LYS A 22 12.16 15.50 0.70
C LYS A 22 11.82 15.12 -0.74
N PRO A 23 10.89 15.84 -1.40
CA PRO A 23 10.60 15.64 -2.82
C PRO A 23 11.87 15.74 -3.70
N PRO A 24 11.91 15.06 -4.85
CA PRO A 24 10.89 14.13 -5.35
C PRO A 24 10.93 12.77 -4.64
N TYR A 25 9.75 12.22 -4.34
CA TYR A 25 9.63 10.91 -3.73
C TYR A 25 9.77 9.81 -4.77
N ARG A 26 10.45 8.72 -4.40
CA ARG A 26 10.47 7.49 -5.20
C ARG A 26 9.40 6.57 -4.67
N LEU A 27 8.49 6.16 -5.55
CA LEU A 27 7.44 5.20 -5.22
C LEU A 27 7.82 3.84 -5.80
N SER A 28 7.58 2.80 -5.00
CA SER A 28 7.65 1.41 -5.44
C SER A 28 6.32 0.74 -5.18
N MET A 29 5.88 -0.08 -6.13
CA MET A 29 4.64 -0.83 -6.02
C MET A 29 4.96 -2.31 -6.13
N ASP A 30 4.45 -3.09 -5.18
CA ASP A 30 4.68 -4.53 -5.14
C ASP A 30 3.40 -5.30 -4.85
N ARG A 31 3.34 -6.55 -5.33
CA ARG A 31 2.25 -7.49 -5.09
C ARG A 31 2.76 -8.57 -4.15
N THR A 32 2.16 -8.67 -2.97
CA THR A 32 2.48 -9.75 -2.02
C THR A 32 1.31 -10.73 -1.90
N ASN A 33 1.57 -12.01 -2.15
CA ASN A 33 0.61 -13.10 -1.94
C ASN A 33 0.99 -13.87 -0.68
N TRP A 34 0.07 -13.88 0.26
CA TRP A 34 0.19 -14.64 1.50
C TRP A 34 -0.85 -15.75 1.48
N LYS A 35 -0.54 -16.88 2.11
CA LYS A 35 -1.49 -17.97 2.33
C LYS A 35 -1.74 -18.13 3.83
N PHE A 36 -3.00 -18.01 4.22
CA PHE A 36 -3.45 -18.35 5.56
C PHE A 36 -4.29 -19.63 5.48
N GLY A 37 -3.64 -20.78 5.70
CA GLY A 37 -4.22 -22.08 5.35
C GLY A 37 -4.50 -22.16 3.86
N SER A 38 -5.75 -22.46 3.49
CA SER A 38 -6.21 -22.48 2.09
C SER A 38 -6.59 -21.09 1.54
N LYS A 39 -6.69 -20.06 2.40
CA LYS A 39 -7.12 -18.72 2.00
C LYS A 39 -5.95 -17.91 1.46
N ASN A 40 -6.07 -17.41 0.24
CA ASN A 40 -5.12 -16.44 -0.31
C ASN A 40 -5.44 -15.04 0.20
N ILE A 41 -4.42 -14.33 0.68
CA ILE A 41 -4.46 -12.91 1.03
C ILE A 41 -3.55 -12.21 0.02
N ASN A 42 -4.16 -11.47 -0.88
CA ASN A 42 -3.45 -10.75 -1.92
C ASN A 42 -3.47 -9.28 -1.59
N ILE A 43 -2.29 -8.67 -1.49
CA ILE A 43 -2.19 -7.26 -1.18
C ILE A 43 -1.37 -6.60 -2.29
N LEU A 44 -1.91 -5.53 -2.87
CA LEU A 44 -1.18 -4.57 -3.66
C LEU A 44 -0.67 -3.47 -2.71
N VAL A 45 0.64 -3.31 -2.65
CA VAL A 45 1.32 -2.39 -1.74
C VAL A 45 1.90 -1.24 -2.54
N LEU A 46 1.64 -0.01 -2.10
CA LEU A 46 2.39 1.17 -2.53
C LEU A 46 3.27 1.63 -1.38
N ALA A 47 4.55 1.86 -1.69
CA ALA A 47 5.58 2.19 -0.72
C ALA A 47 6.42 3.36 -1.21
N VAL A 48 6.99 4.10 -0.25
CA VAL A 48 8.03 5.09 -0.52
C VAL A 48 9.38 4.42 -0.37
N THR A 49 10.22 4.48 -1.41
CA THR A 49 11.57 3.94 -1.35
C THR A 49 12.54 5.02 -0.87
N TYR A 50 13.24 4.72 0.23
CA TYR A 50 14.30 5.57 0.77
C TYR A 50 15.55 4.74 1.05
N LYS A 51 16.69 5.16 0.49
CA LYS A 51 17.99 4.49 0.64
C LYS A 51 17.95 2.97 0.40
N GLY A 52 17.21 2.54 -0.62
CA GLY A 52 17.07 1.13 -0.99
C GLY A 52 16.07 0.33 -0.15
N ILE A 53 15.40 0.97 0.81
CA ILE A 53 14.37 0.33 1.66
C ILE A 53 13.00 0.86 1.25
N ALA A 54 12.05 -0.04 1.02
CA ALA A 54 10.66 0.32 0.75
C ALA A 54 9.87 0.42 2.05
N PHE A 55 9.26 1.57 2.30
CA PHE A 55 8.36 1.82 3.44
C PHE A 55 6.91 1.78 2.94
N PRO A 56 6.16 0.71 3.25
CA PRO A 56 4.76 0.61 2.85
C PRO A 56 3.94 1.75 3.44
N ILE A 57 3.17 2.44 2.60
CA ILE A 57 2.29 3.53 3.02
C ILE A 57 0.82 3.18 2.77
N LEU A 58 0.52 2.43 1.71
CA LEU A 58 -0.86 2.13 1.31
C LEU A 58 -0.98 0.68 0.89
N PHE A 59 -2.13 0.10 1.21
CA PHE A 59 -2.42 -1.30 0.97
C PHE A 59 -3.82 -1.44 0.39
N LYS A 60 -3.94 -2.21 -0.69
CA LYS A 60 -5.23 -2.65 -1.22
C LYS A 60 -5.30 -4.16 -1.15
N VAL A 61 -6.25 -4.68 -0.38
CA VAL A 61 -6.55 -6.11 -0.37
C VAL A 61 -7.34 -6.45 -1.62
N GLU A 62 -6.82 -7.39 -2.39
CA GLU A 62 -7.42 -7.87 -3.62
C GLU A 62 -8.20 -9.16 -3.37
N PRO A 63 -9.46 -9.26 -3.85
CA PRO A 63 -10.31 -10.41 -3.58
C PRO A 63 -9.89 -11.67 -4.35
N ARG A 64 -8.96 -11.56 -5.30
CA ARG A 64 -8.53 -12.65 -6.20
C ARG A 64 -7.03 -12.89 -6.10
N ALA A 65 -6.63 -14.15 -6.27
CA ALA A 65 -5.25 -14.53 -6.47
C ALA A 65 -4.79 -14.18 -7.90
N GLY A 66 -3.48 -13.96 -8.07
CA GLY A 66 -2.88 -13.58 -9.36
C GLY A 66 -2.38 -12.15 -9.42
N ASN A 67 -2.26 -11.60 -10.63
CA ASN A 67 -1.71 -10.27 -10.85
C ASN A 67 -2.76 -9.18 -10.62
N SER A 68 -2.30 -8.01 -10.15
CA SER A 68 -3.10 -6.79 -10.18
C SER A 68 -3.35 -6.37 -11.64
N SER A 69 -4.52 -5.83 -11.95
CA SER A 69 -4.75 -5.19 -13.26
C SER A 69 -4.06 -3.82 -13.33
N THR A 70 -3.82 -3.31 -14.54
CA THR A 70 -3.35 -1.93 -14.74
C THR A 70 -4.30 -0.91 -14.11
N GLN A 71 -5.61 -1.14 -14.19
CA GLN A 71 -6.61 -0.26 -13.60
C GLN A 71 -6.45 -0.16 -12.08
N GLN A 72 -6.24 -1.28 -11.39
CA GLN A 72 -6.02 -1.27 -9.93
C GLN A 72 -4.76 -0.47 -9.53
N ARG A 73 -3.71 -0.54 -10.36
CA ARG A 73 -2.49 0.25 -10.16
C ARG A 73 -2.72 1.75 -10.42
N ILE A 74 -3.58 2.11 -11.36
CA ILE A 74 -3.97 3.50 -11.62
C ILE A 74 -4.83 4.01 -10.45
N ASP A 75 -5.81 3.23 -10.01
CA ASP A 75 -6.73 3.59 -8.94
C ASP A 75 -5.99 3.88 -7.62
N ILE A 76 -4.99 3.08 -7.27
CA ILE A 76 -4.21 3.33 -6.04
C ILE A 76 -3.35 4.60 -6.14
N ILE A 77 -2.90 4.99 -7.33
CA ILE A 77 -2.16 6.24 -7.52
C ILE A 77 -3.10 7.44 -7.47
N ASN A 78 -4.23 7.39 -8.18
CA ASN A 78 -5.19 8.50 -8.23
C ASN A 78 -5.91 8.71 -6.90
N ASN A 79 -6.32 7.64 -6.21
CA ASN A 79 -7.08 7.80 -4.98
C ASN A 79 -6.25 8.29 -3.79
N TYR A 80 -4.93 8.12 -3.82
CA TYR A 80 -4.10 8.33 -2.63
C TYR A 80 -2.86 9.22 -2.82
N ILE A 81 -2.39 9.45 -4.05
CA ILE A 81 -1.20 10.28 -4.32
C ILE A 81 -1.57 11.55 -5.08
N ILE A 82 -2.43 11.43 -6.09
CA ILE A 82 -2.89 12.55 -6.92
C ILE A 82 -4.39 12.73 -6.67
N PRO A 83 -4.79 13.36 -5.55
CA PRO A 83 -6.21 13.53 -5.27
C PRO A 83 -6.88 14.31 -6.40
N ASN A 84 -8.04 13.82 -6.85
CA ASN A 84 -8.97 14.55 -7.71
C ASN A 84 -9.54 15.77 -6.99
#